data_AF-A0AAV8HSS0-F1
#
_entry.id   AF-A0AAV8HSS0-F1
#
_cell.length_a   1.000
_cell.length_b   1.000
_cell.length_c   1.000
_cell.angle_alpha   90.00
_cell.angle_beta   90.00
_cell.angle_gamma   90.00
#
_symmetry.space_group_name_H-M   'P 1'
#
loop_
_entity.id
_entity.type
_entity.pdbx_description
1 polymer ?
#
loop_
_entity_poly.entity_id
_entity_poly.type
_entity_poly.pdbx_seq_one_letter_code
_entity_poly.pdbx_strand_id
1 'polypeptide(L)'
;MASTACFVIVSKNDIPIYEAEVGTAPRKEEVAYQHQFILHAALDIVQDLAWTTSAMFLKSVDRFNDLVVSVYVTAGHILFILVSKLCLYIMLLLWPCYYACIL
;
A
#
# COMPACT_ATOMS: atom_id res chain seq x y z
N MET A 1 12.47 -8.70 -16.29
CA MET A 1 12.13 -8.44 -14.88
C MET A 1 10.71 -7.89 -14.83
N ALA A 2 9.71 -8.75 -14.58
CA ALA A 2 8.35 -8.28 -14.39
C ALA A 2 8.27 -7.63 -13.00
N SER A 3 8.17 -6.31 -12.98
CA SER A 3 7.91 -5.56 -11.75
C SER A 3 6.41 -5.63 -11.50
N THR A 4 5.99 -6.50 -10.58
CA THR A 4 4.61 -6.57 -10.09
C THR A 4 4.50 -5.70 -8.84
N ALA A 5 3.61 -4.71 -8.88
CA ALA A 5 3.22 -3.91 -7.74
C ALA A 5 1.70 -4.02 -7.56
N CYS A 6 1.24 -4.06 -6.32
CA CYS A 6 -0.18 -4.05 -5.98
C CYS A 6 -0.49 -2.80 -5.19
N PHE A 7 -1.57 -2.14 -5.58
CA PHE A 7 -2.05 -0.93 -4.95
C PHE A 7 -3.49 -1.16 -4.48
N VAL A 8 -3.71 -0.98 -3.19
CA VAL A 8 -5.01 -1.21 -2.56
C VAL A 8 -5.39 0.02 -1.76
N ILE A 9 -6.65 0.45 -1.91
CA ILE A 9 -7.25 1.50 -1.10
C ILE A 9 -8.22 0.85 -0.13
N VAL A 10 -8.00 1.07 1.16
CA VAL A 10 -8.85 0.55 2.22
C VAL A 10 -9.58 1.72 2.89
N SER A 11 -10.88 1.54 3.07
CA SER A 11 -11.73 2.48 3.80
C SER A 11 -11.45 2.44 5.30
N LYS A 12 -11.99 3.41 6.03
CA LYS A 12 -12.01 3.42 7.50
C LYS A 12 -12.76 2.24 8.17
N ASN A 13 -13.54 1.48 7.39
CA ASN A 13 -14.29 0.31 7.87
C ASN A 13 -13.56 -1.02 7.56
N ASP A 14 -12.27 -0.97 7.20
CA ASP A 14 -11.48 -2.15 6.81
C ASP A 14 -12.03 -2.89 5.58
N ILE A 15 -12.79 -2.17 4.74
CA ILE A 15 -13.32 -2.66 3.47
C ILE A 15 -12.41 -2.16 2.33
N PRO A 16 -11.80 -3.04 1.51
CA PRO A 16 -11.05 -2.64 0.34
C PRO A 16 -12.00 -2.04 -0.70
N ILE A 17 -11.80 -0.77 -1.06
CA ILE A 17 -12.61 -0.03 -2.04
C ILE A 17 -12.03 -0.19 -3.44
N TYR A 18 -10.71 -0.33 -3.53
CA TYR A 18 -10.00 -0.37 -4.81
C TYR A 18 -8.81 -1.31 -4.72
N GLU A 19 -8.66 -2.15 -5.73
CA GLU A 19 -7.52 -3.04 -5.91
C GLU A 19 -7.02 -2.89 -7.35
N ALA A 20 -5.75 -2.53 -7.50
CA ALA A 20 -5.09 -2.45 -8.79
C ALA A 20 -3.77 -3.19 -8.75
N GLU A 21 -3.57 -4.05 -9.74
CA GLU A 21 -2.31 -4.72 -9.99
C GLU A 21 -1.59 -3.97 -11.12
N VAL A 22 -0.37 -3.54 -10.86
CA VAL A 22 0.50 -2.83 -11.79
C VAL A 22 1.64 -3.77 -12.15
N GLY A 23 1.57 -4.36 -13.35
CA GLY A 23 2.59 -5.28 -13.85
C GLY A 23 2.11 -6.09 -15.05
N THR A 24 3.06 -6.69 -15.79
CA THR A 24 2.81 -7.41 -17.07
C THR A 24 2.51 -8.90 -16.92
N ALA A 25 2.35 -9.43 -15.71
CA ALA A 25 2.11 -10.86 -15.52
C ALA A 25 0.60 -11.18 -15.51
N PRO A 26 0.14 -12.19 -16.27
CA PRO A 26 -1.26 -12.61 -16.25
C PRO A 26 -1.63 -13.16 -14.87
N ARG A 27 -2.81 -12.74 -14.38
CA ARG A 27 -3.38 -13.11 -13.08
C ARG A 27 -3.34 -14.63 -12.86
N LYS A 28 -2.49 -15.07 -11.93
CA LYS A 28 -2.70 -16.31 -11.19
C LYS A 28 -3.56 -15.96 -9.98
N GLU A 29 -4.75 -16.55 -9.85
CA GLU A 29 -5.61 -16.35 -8.67
C GLU A 29 -4.87 -16.60 -7.35
N GLU A 30 -3.93 -17.56 -7.32
CA GLU A 30 -3.03 -17.82 -6.19
C GLU A 30 -2.27 -16.56 -5.70
N VAL A 31 -1.89 -15.67 -6.62
CA VAL A 31 -1.15 -14.44 -6.31
C VAL A 31 -2.06 -13.38 -5.70
N ALA A 32 -3.33 -13.33 -6.13
CA ALA A 32 -4.33 -12.42 -5.54
C ALA A 32 -4.63 -12.79 -4.08
N TYR A 33 -4.79 -14.09 -3.77
CA TYR A 33 -4.97 -14.54 -2.39
C TYR A 33 -3.75 -14.22 -1.50
N GLN A 34 -2.54 -14.34 -2.07
CA GLN A 34 -1.32 -13.98 -1.36
C GLN A 34 -1.29 -12.48 -1.03
N HIS A 35 -1.68 -11.62 -1.97
CA HIS A 35 -1.74 -10.17 -1.72
C HIS A 35 -2.77 -9.80 -0.66
N GLN A 36 -3.93 -10.43 -0.65
CA GLN A 36 -4.94 -10.21 0.41
C GLN A 36 -4.44 -10.62 1.79
N PHE A 37 -3.72 -11.74 1.87
CA PHE A 37 -3.11 -12.18 3.13
C PHE A 37 -2.06 -11.18 3.65
N ILE A 38 -1.15 -10.74 2.78
CA ILE A 38 -0.12 -9.74 3.13
C ILE A 38 -0.77 -8.41 3.52
N LEU A 39 -1.79 -7.97 2.78
CA LEU A 39 -2.51 -6.74 3.05
C LEU A 39 -3.16 -6.76 4.44
N HIS A 40 -3.85 -7.84 4.77
CA HIS A 40 -4.54 -7.97 6.06
C HIS A 40 -3.54 -7.98 7.23
N ALA A 41 -2.44 -8.73 7.10
CA ALA A 41 -1.38 -8.75 8.10
C ALA A 41 -0.72 -7.36 8.27
N ALA A 42 -0.51 -6.63 7.18
CA ALA A 42 0.05 -5.28 7.24
C ALA A 42 -0.93 -4.27 7.84
N LEU A 43 -2.23 -4.43 7.61
CA LEU A 43 -3.26 -3.50 8.07
C LEU A 43 -3.32 -3.42 9.60
N ASP A 44 -3.18 -4.53 10.30
CA ASP A 44 -3.13 -4.57 11.76
C ASP A 44 -1.99 -3.66 12.30
N ILE A 45 -0.81 -3.76 11.70
CA ILE A 45 0.37 -2.96 12.09
C ILE A 45 0.15 -1.48 11.75
N VAL A 46 -0.47 -1.19 10.60
CA VAL A 46 -0.79 0.19 10.18
C VAL A 46 -1.74 0.85 11.15
N GLN A 47 -2.75 0.14 11.64
CA GLN A 47 -3.69 0.67 12.61
C GLN A 47 -2.96 1.09 13.90
N ASP A 48 -2.09 0.26 14.45
CA ASP A 48 -1.28 0.64 15.63
C ASP A 48 -0.35 1.84 15.35
N LEU A 49 0.26 1.86 14.16
CA LEU A 49 1.12 2.97 13.73
C LEU A 49 0.34 4.28 13.55
N ALA A 50 -0.87 4.24 13.01
CA ALA A 50 -1.70 5.43 12.79
C ALA A 50 -2.09 6.12 14.10
N TRP A 51 -2.18 5.36 15.21
CA TRP A 51 -2.49 5.90 16.52
C TRP A 51 -1.26 6.42 17.28
N THR A 52 -0.06 5.95 16.92
CA THR A 52 1.20 6.32 17.58
C THR A 52 2.00 7.38 16.81
N THR A 53 1.85 7.42 15.48
CA THR A 53 2.61 8.27 14.57
C THR A 53 1.70 9.32 13.93
N SER A 54 2.09 10.60 14.04
CA SER A 54 1.39 11.72 13.37
C SER A 54 1.78 11.93 11.91
N ALA A 55 2.73 11.15 11.39
CA ALA A 55 3.15 11.21 10.00
C ALA A 55 2.17 10.47 9.08
N MET A 56 1.71 11.14 8.02
CA MET A 56 0.80 10.55 7.03
C MET A 56 1.47 9.48 6.16
N PHE A 57 2.80 9.47 6.05
CA PHE A 57 3.50 8.51 5.20
C PHE A 57 4.39 7.56 6.01
N LEU A 58 4.08 6.27 5.89
CA LEU A 58 4.79 5.15 6.50
C LEU A 58 5.56 4.40 5.41
N LYS A 59 6.87 4.64 5.35
CA LYS A 59 7.75 4.19 4.24
C LYS A 59 7.78 2.67 4.04
N SER A 60 8.03 1.90 5.09
CA SER A 60 8.17 0.44 5.05
C SER A 60 7.56 -0.11 6.33
N VAL A 61 6.28 -0.45 6.27
CA VAL A 61 5.54 -0.99 7.42
C VAL A 61 5.85 -2.47 7.60
N ASP A 62 5.85 -3.23 6.50
CA ASP A 62 6.09 -4.66 6.52
C ASP A 62 6.90 -5.12 5.31
N ARG A 63 7.55 -6.28 5.41
CA ARG A 63 8.33 -6.91 4.35
C ARG A 63 7.98 -8.38 4.26
N PHE A 64 7.45 -8.79 3.11
CA PHE A 64 7.13 -10.18 2.82
C PHE A 64 7.96 -10.68 1.64
N ASN A 65 8.92 -11.58 1.91
CA ASN A 65 9.92 -12.02 0.94
C ASN A 65 10.69 -10.82 0.33
N ASP A 66 10.60 -10.63 -0.98
CA ASP A 66 11.17 -9.49 -1.71
C ASP A 66 10.21 -8.30 -1.84
N LEU A 67 8.99 -8.40 -1.31
CA LEU A 67 7.97 -7.36 -1.40
C LEU A 67 8.05 -6.46 -0.17
N VAL A 68 8.11 -5.15 -0.40
CA VAL A 68 8.01 -4.13 0.64
C VAL A 68 6.61 -3.55 0.62
N VAL A 69 6.02 -3.40 1.80
CA VAL A 69 4.71 -2.78 2.01
C VAL A 69 4.91 -1.36 2.50
N SER A 70 4.51 -0.41 1.66
CA SER A 70 4.50 1.03 1.96
C SER A 70 3.07 1.48 2.15
N VAL A 71 2.83 2.35 3.14
CA VAL A 71 1.47 2.76 3.52
C VAL A 71 1.39 4.26 3.66
N TYR A 72 0.29 4.83 3.15
CA TYR A 72 -0.05 6.23 3.30
C TYR A 72 -1.42 6.35 3.96
N VAL A 73 -1.44 7.07 5.08
CA VAL A 73 -2.61 7.31 5.91
C VAL A 73 -3.07 8.73 5.65
N THR A 74 -4.30 8.89 5.18
CA THR A 74 -4.92 10.22 5.04
C THR A 74 -5.58 10.69 6.33
N ALA A 75 -5.81 12.00 6.43
CA ALA A 75 -6.58 12.61 7.52
C ALA A 75 -8.00 12.02 7.68
N GLY A 76 -8.57 11.45 6.61
CA GLY A 76 -9.88 10.77 6.64
C GLY A 76 -9.82 9.31 7.09
N HIS A 77 -8.68 8.84 7.60
CA HIS A 77 -8.45 7.42 7.95
C HIS A 77 -8.69 6.46 6.76
N ILE A 78 -8.44 6.95 5.54
CA ILE A 78 -8.38 6.13 4.33
C ILE A 78 -6.92 5.73 4.13
N LEU A 79 -6.69 4.43 3.98
CA LEU A 79 -5.38 3.82 3.89
C LEU A 79 -5.06 3.49 2.44
N PHE A 80 -3.91 3.97 1.98
CA PHE A 80 -3.34 3.64 0.68
C PHE A 80 -2.16 2.71 0.89
N ILE A 81 -2.32 1.46 0.50
CA ILE A 81 -1.31 0.42 0.69
C ILE A 81 -0.71 0.06 -0.65
N LEU A 82 0.61 0.07 -0.73
CA LEU A 82 1.37 -0.28 -1.91
C LEU A 82 2.35 -1.40 -1.57
N VAL A 83 2.18 -2.53 -2.24
CA VAL A 83 3.04 -3.71 -2.13
C VAL A 83 3.90 -3.78 -3.38
N SER A 84 5.21 -3.63 -3.27
CA SER A 84 6.09 -3.64 -4.45
C SER A 84 7.48 -4.18 -4.15
N LYS A 85 8.15 -4.75 -5.16
CA LYS A 85 9.55 -5.21 -5.04
C LYS A 85 10.56 -4.07 -4.93
N LEU A 86 10.26 -2.89 -5.48
CA LEU A 86 11.19 -1.77 -5.50
C LEU A 86 10.59 -0.59 -4.73
N CYS A 87 11.12 -0.38 -3.52
CA CYS A 87 10.61 0.48 -2.47
C CYS A 87 10.44 1.99 -2.81
N LEU A 88 10.94 2.52 -3.95
CA LEU A 88 11.22 3.96 -3.99
C LEU A 88 10.67 4.83 -5.13
N TYR A 89 10.44 4.34 -6.36
CA TYR A 89 10.31 5.30 -7.47
C TYR A 89 8.88 5.79 -7.74
N ILE A 90 7.85 4.96 -7.50
CA ILE A 90 6.46 5.31 -7.86
C ILE A 90 5.83 6.27 -6.85
N MET A 91 6.05 6.07 -5.55
CA MET A 91 5.52 6.97 -4.53
C MET A 91 6.21 8.32 -4.54
N LEU A 92 7.54 8.39 -4.77
CA LEU A 92 8.28 9.67 -4.84
C LEU A 92 7.95 10.51 -6.08
N LEU A 93 7.60 9.90 -7.22
CA LEU A 93 7.16 10.64 -8.41
C LEU A 93 5.74 11.22 -8.28
N LEU A 94 4.85 10.50 -7.58
CA LEU A 94 3.49 10.98 -7.31
C LEU A 94 3.45 11.92 -6.10
N TRP A 95 4.40 11.82 -5.16
CA TRP A 95 4.38 12.61 -3.92
C TRP A 95 4.28 14.14 -4.13
N PRO A 96 5.11 14.79 -4.97
CA PRO A 96 5.01 16.24 -5.14
C PRO A 96 3.69 16.66 -5.81
N CYS A 97 3.12 15.81 -6.68
CA CYS A 97 1.87 16.11 -7.39
C CYS A 97 0.63 15.92 -6.50
N TYR A 98 0.65 14.96 -5.55
CA TYR A 98 -0.52 14.65 -4.72
C TYR A 98 -0.53 15.49 -3.44
N TYR A 99 0.63 15.86 -2.90
CA TYR A 99 0.72 16.78 -1.76
C TYR A 99 0.27 18.20 -2.12
N ALA A 100 0.46 18.61 -3.39
CA ALA A 100 -0.01 19.90 -3.91
C ALA A 100 -1.53 19.95 -4.19
N CYS A 101 -2.24 18.81 -4.15
CA CYS A 101 -3.66 18.72 -4.47
C CYS A 101 -4.55 18.50 -3.23
N ILE A 102 -3.95 18.21 -2.07
CA ILE A 102 -4.64 17.89 -0.81
C ILE A 102 -4.44 18.97 0.27
N LEU A 103 -3.53 19.93 0.03
CA LEU A 103 -3.34 21.16 0.81
C LEU A 103 -3.88 22.36 0.04
#